data_AF-A0AAD7NP57-F1
#
_entry.id   AF-A0AAD7NP57-F1
#
_cell.length_a   1.000
_cell.length_b   1.000
_cell.length_c   1.000
_cell.angle_alpha   90.00
_cell.angle_beta   90.00
_cell.angle_gamma   90.00
#
_symmetry.space_group_name_H-M   'P 1'
#
loop_
_entity.id
_entity.type
_entity.pdbx_description
1 polymer ?
#
loop_
_entity_poly.entity_id
_entity_poly.type
_entity_poly.pdbx_seq_one_letter_code
_entity_poly.pdbx_strand_id
1 'polypeptide(L)'
;SIHNNGQGICYNINFTPQLPPPAPNEKHRANAHAPLINLSVDLHEKLSFAEVLNACITVIGHNEHTMHFKIVGTSLRTNHFTVTWTISRTDYKQMQLQTAARFKDMVDQAVKKGKPEAKLEIKENPLLR
;
A
#
# COMPACT_ATOMS: atom_id res chain seq x y z
N SER A 1 2.86 29.72 12.12
CA SER A 1 3.71 28.52 12.23
C SER A 1 2.99 27.39 11.51
N ILE A 2 3.35 27.13 10.26
CA ILE A 2 2.51 26.41 9.25
C ILE A 2 3.18 25.08 8.82
N HIS A 3 4.23 24.68 9.53
CA HIS A 3 5.00 23.50 9.21
C HIS A 3 4.63 22.40 10.18
N ASN A 4 4.20 21.28 9.63
CA ASN A 4 4.00 20.04 10.37
C ASN A 4 5.29 19.74 11.16
N ASN A 5 5.27 19.93 12.49
CA ASN A 5 6.41 19.77 13.40
C ASN A 5 6.81 18.28 13.55
N GLY A 6 7.19 17.60 12.47
CA GLY A 6 7.63 16.20 12.52
C GLY A 6 6.56 15.21 12.97
N GLN A 7 5.26 15.48 12.75
CA GLN A 7 4.19 14.55 13.13
C GLN A 7 4.00 13.40 12.13
N GLY A 8 4.83 13.31 11.09
CA GLY A 8 4.77 12.24 10.09
C GLY A 8 3.62 12.40 9.08
N ILE A 9 3.46 11.37 8.26
CA ILE A 9 2.41 11.20 7.25
C ILE A 9 1.54 10.03 7.70
N CYS A 10 0.23 10.25 7.69
CA CYS A 10 -0.75 9.18 7.90
C CYS A 10 -0.96 8.39 6.60
N TYR A 11 -0.57 7.12 6.61
CA TYR A 11 -0.78 6.20 5.50
C TYR A 11 -2.04 5.37 5.73
N ASN A 12 -3.11 5.67 5.00
CA ASN A 12 -4.34 4.90 5.00
C ASN A 12 -4.23 3.74 4.01
N ILE A 13 -4.15 2.52 4.53
CA ILE A 13 -3.90 1.31 3.75
C ILE A 13 -5.22 0.58 3.53
N ASN A 14 -5.57 0.40 2.27
CA ASN A 14 -6.66 -0.45 1.80
C ASN A 14 -6.04 -1.76 1.29
N PHE A 15 -6.09 -2.80 2.10
CA PHE A 15 -5.56 -4.11 1.76
C PHE A 15 -6.65 -5.04 1.24
N THR A 16 -6.44 -5.62 0.06
CA THR A 16 -7.31 -6.66 -0.52
C THR A 16 -6.52 -7.97 -0.58
N PRO A 17 -6.81 -8.94 0.31
CA PRO A 17 -6.13 -10.23 0.30
C PRO A 17 -6.55 -11.07 -0.91
N GLN A 18 -5.77 -12.12 -1.18
CA GLN A 18 -6.18 -13.15 -2.10
C GLN A 18 -7.32 -13.97 -1.49
N LEU A 19 -8.31 -14.34 -2.30
CA LEU A 19 -9.32 -15.31 -1.88
C LEU A 19 -8.66 -16.66 -1.58
N PRO A 20 -9.02 -17.32 -0.46
CA PRO A 20 -8.50 -18.64 -0.16
C PRO A 20 -8.87 -19.62 -1.28
N PRO A 21 -8.03 -20.61 -1.58
CA PRO A 21 -8.38 -21.64 -2.56
C PRO A 21 -9.70 -22.32 -2.14
N PRO A 22 -10.59 -22.64 -3.09
CA PRO A 22 -11.82 -23.34 -2.75
C PRO A 22 -11.48 -24.73 -2.20
N ALA A 23 -12.36 -25.27 -1.35
CA ALA A 23 -12.24 -26.64 -0.88
C ALA A 23 -12.26 -27.63 -2.08
N PRO A 24 -11.72 -28.85 -1.93
CA PRO A 24 -11.82 -29.87 -2.96
C PRO A 24 -13.27 -30.06 -3.42
N ASN A 25 -13.51 -29.98 -4.73
CA ASN A 25 -14.83 -30.05 -5.40
C ASN A 25 -15.73 -28.81 -5.25
N GLU A 26 -15.25 -27.71 -4.67
CA GLU A 26 -15.97 -26.44 -4.68
C GLU A 26 -15.41 -25.49 -5.75
N LYS A 27 -16.29 -24.69 -6.33
CA LYS A 27 -15.92 -23.53 -7.16
C LYS A 27 -16.22 -22.27 -6.37
N HIS A 28 -15.35 -21.26 -6.47
CA HIS A 28 -15.69 -19.92 -6.02
C HIS A 28 -16.97 -19.46 -6.71
N ARG A 29 -17.86 -18.81 -5.97
CA ARG A 29 -19.02 -18.14 -6.56
C ARG A 29 -18.52 -17.02 -7.46
N ALA A 30 -19.24 -16.71 -8.54
CA ALA A 30 -18.89 -15.62 -9.45
C ALA A 30 -18.74 -14.25 -8.74
N ASN A 31 -19.42 -14.07 -7.61
CA ASN A 31 -19.41 -12.86 -6.79
C ASN A 31 -18.60 -13.03 -5.50
N ALA A 32 -17.71 -14.03 -5.41
CA ALA A 32 -16.80 -14.14 -4.28
C ALA A 32 -15.82 -12.96 -4.34
N HIS A 33 -15.81 -12.15 -3.28
CA HIS A 33 -14.90 -11.02 -3.14
C HIS A 33 -14.11 -11.20 -1.84
N ALA A 34 -12.81 -10.93 -1.91
CA ALA A 34 -11.99 -10.88 -0.71
C ALA A 34 -12.43 -9.70 0.18
N PRO A 35 -12.44 -9.87 1.52
CA PRO A 35 -12.79 -8.78 2.42
C PRO A 35 -11.74 -7.67 2.31
N LEU A 36 -12.19 -6.42 2.14
CA LEU A 36 -11.31 -5.26 2.20
C LEU A 36 -10.92 -4.98 3.65
N ILE A 37 -9.62 -4.93 3.93
CA ILE A 37 -9.06 -4.63 5.24
C ILE A 37 -8.53 -3.20 5.20
N ASN A 38 -9.06 -2.32 6.06
CA ASN A 38 -8.60 -0.93 6.15
C ASN A 38 -7.72 -0.77 7.39
N LEU A 39 -6.51 -0.26 7.21
CA LEU A 39 -5.52 -0.05 8.26
C LEU A 39 -4.95 1.37 8.11
N SER A 40 -4.33 1.89 9.17
CA SER A 40 -3.63 3.17 9.13
C SER A 40 -2.34 3.08 9.91
N VAL A 41 -1.29 3.74 9.41
CA VAL A 41 -0.01 3.85 10.11
C VAL A 41 0.56 5.25 9.93
N ASP A 42 1.01 5.85 11.02
CA ASP A 42 1.67 7.15 11.00
C ASP A 42 3.19 6.95 10.96
N LEU A 43 3.84 7.48 9.93
CA LEU A 43 5.26 7.27 9.66
C LEU A 43 5.97 8.58 9.38
N HIS A 44 7.22 8.69 9.81
CA HIS A 44 8.01 9.90 9.60
C HIS A 44 8.27 10.13 8.09
N GLU A 45 8.14 11.37 7.62
CA GLU A 45 8.21 11.72 6.18
C GLU A 45 9.59 11.52 5.55
N LYS A 46 10.62 11.34 6.38
CA LYS A 46 12.02 11.09 5.97
C LYS A 46 12.35 9.62 5.77
N LEU A 47 11.42 8.71 6.08
CA LEU A 47 11.64 7.29 5.84
C LEU A 47 11.76 7.00 4.35
N SER A 48 12.63 6.06 4.04
CA SER A 48 12.83 5.58 2.67
C SER A 48 11.60 4.83 2.15
N PHE A 49 11.51 4.69 0.83
CA PHE A 49 10.46 3.90 0.19
C PHE A 49 10.41 2.46 0.74
N ALA A 50 11.57 1.84 0.96
CA ALA A 50 11.67 0.50 1.50
C ALA A 50 11.14 0.41 2.93
N GLU A 51 11.52 1.36 3.81
CA GLU A 51 11.09 1.39 5.21
C GLU A 51 9.58 1.61 5.32
N VAL A 52 9.02 2.55 4.57
CA VAL A 52 7.58 2.82 4.58
C VAL A 52 6.80 1.60 4.08
N LEU A 53 7.23 1.01 2.96
CA LEU A 53 6.55 -0.16 2.42
C LEU A 53 6.66 -1.37 3.36
N ASN A 54 7.82 -1.57 4.00
CA ASN A 54 8.01 -2.62 4.99
C ASN A 54 7.11 -2.42 6.21
N ALA A 55 6.99 -1.19 6.71
CA ALA A 55 6.08 -0.88 7.82
C ALA A 55 4.61 -1.14 7.45
N CYS A 56 4.17 -0.72 6.25
CA CYS A 56 2.82 -0.98 5.77
C CYS A 56 2.55 -2.50 5.66
N ILE A 57 3.49 -3.25 5.10
CA ILE A 57 3.38 -4.71 4.96
C ILE A 57 3.43 -5.40 6.30
N THR A 58 4.20 -4.91 7.27
CA THR A 58 4.24 -5.46 8.63
C THR A 58 2.88 -5.29 9.31
N VAL A 59 2.27 -4.11 9.19
CA VAL A 59 0.93 -3.83 9.73
C VAL A 59 -0.13 -4.73 9.08
N ILE A 60 0.02 -5.07 7.79
CA ILE A 60 -0.83 -6.07 7.14
C ILE A 60 -0.50 -7.50 7.58
N GLY A 61 0.78 -7.85 7.66
CA GLY A 61 1.33 -9.20 7.88
C GLY A 61 1.13 -9.74 9.29
N HIS A 62 0.76 -8.89 10.25
CA HIS A 62 0.11 -9.33 11.48
C HIS A 62 -1.16 -10.20 11.22
N ASN A 63 -1.65 -10.28 9.96
CA ASN A 63 -2.77 -11.10 9.51
C ASN A 63 -2.39 -12.36 8.67
N GLU A 64 -1.22 -12.99 8.87
CA GLU A 64 -0.84 -14.29 8.24
C GLU A 64 -0.42 -14.25 6.74
N HIS A 65 -0.21 -13.07 6.16
CA HIS A 65 0.11 -12.90 4.73
C HIS A 65 1.61 -12.80 4.44
N THR A 66 2.13 -13.69 3.57
CA THR A 66 3.54 -13.68 3.15
C THR A 66 3.77 -12.81 1.91
N MET A 67 3.92 -11.50 2.10
CA MET A 67 4.16 -10.53 1.03
C MET A 67 5.64 -10.18 0.89
N HIS A 68 6.39 -10.99 0.14
CA HIS A 68 7.80 -10.70 -0.12
C HIS A 68 7.99 -9.62 -1.19
N PHE A 69 8.97 -8.74 -0.97
CA PHE A 69 9.39 -7.75 -1.95
C PHE A 69 10.86 -7.40 -1.76
N LYS A 70 11.43 -6.75 -2.77
CA LYS A 70 12.73 -6.08 -2.68
C LYS A 70 12.71 -4.78 -3.47
N ILE A 71 13.46 -3.79 -3.03
CA ILE A 71 13.75 -2.61 -3.84
C ILE A 71 15.10 -2.84 -4.54
N VAL A 72 15.11 -2.83 -5.88
CA VAL A 72 16.34 -2.97 -6.68
C VAL A 72 16.60 -1.64 -7.37
N GLY A 73 17.70 -0.99 -7.00
CA GLY A 73 17.95 0.39 -7.40
C GLY A 73 16.83 1.30 -6.91
N THR A 74 16.02 1.81 -7.82
CA THR A 74 14.88 2.69 -7.52
C THR A 74 13.52 2.02 -7.74
N SER A 75 13.47 0.72 -8.01
CA SER A 75 12.24 0.02 -8.41
C SER A 75 11.83 -1.08 -7.44
N LEU A 76 10.52 -1.14 -7.15
CA LEU A 76 9.88 -2.22 -6.41
C LEU A 76 9.83 -3.49 -7.28
N ARG A 77 10.32 -4.60 -6.73
CA ARG A 77 10.23 -5.93 -7.32
C ARG A 77 9.46 -6.85 -6.37
N THR A 78 8.28 -7.26 -6.82
CA THR A 78 7.46 -8.26 -6.15
C THR A 78 6.52 -8.89 -7.17
N ASN A 79 6.20 -10.17 -6.97
CA ASN A 79 5.11 -10.85 -7.68
C ASN A 79 3.92 -11.08 -6.74
N HIS A 80 4.04 -10.76 -5.44
CA HIS A 80 3.06 -11.10 -4.41
C HIS A 80 1.92 -10.09 -4.33
N PHE A 81 2.17 -8.83 -4.67
CA PHE A 81 1.16 -7.78 -4.56
C PHE A 81 1.39 -6.66 -5.58
N THR A 82 0.36 -5.84 -5.74
CA THR A 82 0.44 -4.55 -6.41
C THR A 82 0.17 -3.45 -5.40
N VAL A 83 0.90 -2.34 -5.52
CA VAL A 83 0.67 -1.14 -4.71
C VAL A 83 0.32 0.01 -5.61
N THR A 84 -0.76 0.67 -5.24
CA THR A 84 -1.16 1.92 -5.86
C THR A 84 -1.40 2.96 -4.77
N TRP A 85 -1.37 4.21 -5.16
CA TRP A 85 -1.57 5.32 -4.25
C TRP A 85 -2.50 6.36 -4.86
N THR A 86 -3.24 7.03 -3.98
CA THR A 86 -4.20 8.07 -4.32
C THR A 86 -4.12 9.18 -3.28
N ILE A 87 -4.28 10.42 -3.73
CA ILE A 87 -4.42 11.57 -2.85
C ILE A 87 -5.89 11.93 -2.78
N SER A 88 -6.46 11.95 -1.58
CA SER A 88 -7.84 12.40 -1.39
C SER A 88 -8.02 13.82 -1.97
N ARG A 89 -9.10 14.02 -2.74
CA ARG A 89 -9.54 15.31 -3.33
C ARG A 89 -8.74 15.82 -4.53
N THR A 90 -7.95 14.98 -5.19
CA THR A 90 -7.40 15.30 -6.52
C THR A 90 -8.08 14.44 -7.58
N ASP A 91 -8.20 14.96 -8.80
CA ASP A 91 -8.72 14.21 -9.96
C ASP A 91 -7.72 13.16 -10.48
N TYR A 92 -6.60 12.98 -9.78
CA TYR A 92 -5.60 12.00 -10.15
C TYR A 92 -6.15 10.59 -9.94
N LYS A 93 -6.22 9.85 -11.07
CA LYS A 93 -6.45 8.41 -11.09
C LYS A 93 -5.43 7.71 -10.21
N GLN A 94 -5.86 6.64 -9.55
CA GLN A 94 -5.02 5.69 -8.80
C GLN A 94 -3.70 5.40 -9.54
N MET A 95 -2.58 5.79 -8.94
CA MET A 95 -1.25 5.70 -9.55
C MET A 95 -0.48 4.50 -9.04
N GLN A 96 0.27 3.81 -9.91
CA GLN A 96 1.11 2.70 -9.47
C GLN A 96 2.33 3.19 -8.69
N LEU A 97 2.58 2.56 -7.53
CA LEU A 97 3.72 2.83 -6.67
C LEU A 97 4.83 1.80 -6.91
N GLN A 98 5.48 1.88 -8.08
CA GLN A 98 6.54 0.94 -8.48
C GLN A 98 7.96 1.50 -8.35
N THR A 99 8.12 2.81 -8.14
CA THR A 99 9.46 3.43 -8.11
C THR A 99 9.61 4.43 -6.98
N ALA A 100 10.85 4.62 -6.53
CA ALA A 100 11.21 5.62 -5.53
C ALA A 100 10.88 7.05 -5.98
N ALA A 101 10.90 7.34 -7.29
CA ALA A 101 10.50 8.63 -7.83
C ALA A 101 8.99 8.87 -7.63
N ARG A 102 8.16 7.85 -7.87
CA ARG A 102 6.71 7.92 -7.61
C ARG A 102 6.40 7.99 -6.11
N PHE A 103 7.20 7.30 -5.30
CA PHE A 103 7.09 7.42 -3.84
C PHE A 103 7.40 8.83 -3.36
N LYS A 104 8.48 9.45 -3.88
CA LYS A 104 8.81 10.84 -3.55
C LYS A 104 7.69 11.80 -3.96
N ASP A 105 7.15 11.64 -5.16
CA ASP A 105 6.01 12.44 -5.63
C ASP A 105 4.78 12.31 -4.71
N MET A 106 4.46 11.09 -4.27
CA MET A 106 3.41 10.87 -3.28
C MET A 106 3.68 11.60 -1.96
N VAL A 107 4.89 11.49 -1.42
CA VAL A 107 5.28 12.16 -0.17
C VAL A 107 5.20 13.68 -0.34
N ASP A 108 5.78 14.22 -1.40
CA ASP A 108 5.80 15.66 -1.71
C ASP A 108 4.39 16.24 -1.86
N GLN A 109 3.45 15.46 -2.39
CA GLN A 109 2.06 15.88 -2.49
C GLN A 109 1.27 15.68 -1.18
N ALA A 110 1.56 14.63 -0.41
CA ALA A 110 0.93 14.39 0.89
C ALA A 110 1.26 15.51 1.89
N VAL A 111 2.53 15.95 1.96
CA VAL A 111 2.96 17.00 2.90
C VAL A 111 2.43 18.39 2.56
N LYS A 112 1.98 18.63 1.33
CA LYS A 112 1.35 19.90 0.92
C LYS A 112 -0.05 20.09 1.51
N LYS A 113 -0.68 19.02 2.01
CA LYS A 113 -1.99 19.10 2.66
C LYS A 113 -1.87 19.69 4.05
N GLY A 114 -2.93 20.38 4.49
CA GLY A 114 -3.02 20.86 5.88
C GLY A 114 -2.98 19.75 6.93
N LYS A 115 -3.31 18.51 6.53
CA LYS A 115 -3.04 17.27 7.28
C LYS A 115 -2.34 16.28 6.33
N PRO A 116 -1.06 15.95 6.56
CA PRO A 116 -0.34 15.04 5.69
C PRO A 116 -0.91 13.62 5.71
N GLU A 117 -1.48 13.22 4.58
CA GLU A 117 -2.10 11.91 4.41
C GLU A 117 -1.82 11.36 3.01
N ALA A 118 -1.66 10.05 2.93
CA ALA A 118 -1.60 9.30 1.68
C ALA A 118 -2.48 8.06 1.77
N LYS A 119 -3.26 7.77 0.74
CA LYS A 119 -4.02 6.53 0.65
C LYS A 119 -3.23 5.53 -0.20
N LEU A 120 -2.96 4.37 0.36
CA LEU A 120 -2.31 3.24 -0.31
C LEU A 120 -3.35 2.14 -0.52
N GLU A 121 -3.37 1.55 -1.71
CA GLU A 121 -4.14 0.35 -1.98
C GLU A 121 -3.18 -0.78 -2.35
N ILE A 122 -3.17 -1.82 -1.52
CA ILE A 122 -2.31 -2.99 -1.62
C ILE A 122 -3.20 -4.18 -1.93
N LYS A 123 -2.96 -4.83 -3.07
CA LYS A 123 -3.74 -5.98 -3.51
C LYS A 123 -2.82 -7.17 -3.71
N GLU A 124 -3.11 -8.29 -3.04
CA GLU A 124 -2.38 -9.53 -3.30
C GLU A 124 -2.66 -10.04 -4.71
N ASN A 125 -1.60 -10.49 -5.37
CA ASN A 125 -1.69 -11.12 -6.67
C ASN A 125 -1.95 -12.62 -6.50
N PRO A 126 -2.72 -13.24 -7.40
CA PRO A 126 -2.76 -14.68 -7.46
C PRO A 126 -1.34 -15.21 -7.77
N LEU A 127 -0.85 -16.12 -6.92
CA LEU A 127 0.38 -16.84 -7.19
C LEU A 127 0.25 -17.54 -8.55
N LEU A 128 1.13 -17.20 -9.50
CA LEU A 128 1.29 -17.98 -10.73
C LEU A 128 1.70 -19.40 -10.30
N ARG A 129 0.78 -20.35 -10.46
CA ARG A 129 1.05 -21.78 -10.31
C ARG A 129 1.75 -22.32 -11.55
#